data_AF-A0A453JSC4-F1
#
_entry.id   AF-A0A453JSC4-F1
#
_cell.length_a   1.000
_cell.length_b   1.000
_cell.length_c   1.000
_cell.angle_alpha   90.00
_cell.angle_beta   90.00
_cell.angle_gamma   90.00
#
_symmetry.space_group_name_H-M   'P 1'
#
loop_
_entity.id
_entity.type
_entity.pdbx_description
1 polymer ?
#
loop_
_entity_poly.entity_id
_entity_poly.type
_entity_poly.pdbx_seq_one_letter_code
_entity_poly.pdbx_strand_id
1 'polypeptide(L)'
;MSALEQSICKYAEEPTKSVVRPALGLTFDSLGEAYDYYSLHIWEIGFGVRYGKSRLNAERTMCMHEIVCGCSRPKIVDRAGASVRC
;
A
#
# COMPACT_ATOMS: atom_id res chain seq x y z
N MET A 1 -16.01 6.94 -9.57
CA MET A 1 -15.64 6.73 -8.15
C MET A 1 -14.43 5.84 -8.15
N SER A 2 -13.33 6.39 -7.65
CA SER A 2 -12.03 5.74 -7.60
C SER A 2 -12.03 4.58 -6.58
N ALA A 3 -11.00 3.73 -6.58
CA ALA A 3 -10.92 2.61 -5.63
C ALA A 3 -10.86 3.10 -4.17
N LEU A 4 -10.15 4.21 -3.93
CA LEU A 4 -10.06 4.82 -2.59
C LEU A 4 -11.40 5.36 -2.13
N GLU A 5 -12.10 6.14 -2.96
CA GLU A 5 -13.42 6.67 -2.63
C GLU A 5 -14.41 5.56 -2.27
N GLN A 6 -14.44 4.48 -3.06
CA GLN A 6 -15.30 3.33 -2.80
C GLN A 6 -14.98 2.63 -1.48
N SER A 7 -13.69 2.53 -1.11
CA SER A 7 -13.27 1.92 0.14
C SER A 7 -13.70 2.74 1.37
N ILE A 8 -13.55 4.06 1.30
CA ILE A 8 -13.96 4.99 2.38
C ILE A 8 -15.48 4.96 2.58
N CYS A 9 -16.26 5.00 1.50
CA CYS A 9 -17.73 4.90 1.58
C CYS A 9 -18.17 3.59 2.25
N LYS A 10 -17.59 2.45 1.84
CA LYS A 10 -17.90 1.14 2.43
C LYS A 10 -17.52 1.04 3.91
N TYR A 11 -16.39 1.62 4.30
CA TYR A 11 -15.97 1.63 5.69
C TYR A 11 -16.91 2.49 6.57
N ALA A 12 -17.41 3.60 6.04
CA ALA A 12 -18.39 4.43 6.75
C ALA A 12 -19.72 3.68 7.00
N GLU A 13 -20.11 2.80 6.08
CA GLU A 13 -21.30 1.95 6.23
C GLU A 13 -21.05 0.77 7.19
N GLU A 14 -19.85 0.19 7.18
CA GLU A 14 -19.47 -0.98 7.98
C GLU A 14 -18.08 -0.83 8.64
N PRO A 15 -17.97 -0.11 9.77
CA PRO A 15 -16.68 0.26 10.38
C PRO A 15 -15.93 -0.89 11.07
N THR A 16 -16.43 -2.13 10.99
CA THR A 16 -15.83 -3.31 11.64
C THR A 16 -14.82 -4.05 10.76
N LYS A 17 -14.66 -3.65 9.49
CA LYS A 17 -13.73 -4.25 8.52
C LYS A 17 -12.56 -3.32 8.25
N SER A 18 -11.44 -3.88 7.76
CA SER A 18 -10.30 -3.11 7.23
C SER A 18 -10.80 -2.01 6.29
N VAL A 19 -10.36 -0.76 6.51
CA VAL A 19 -10.71 0.42 5.69
C VAL A 19 -10.47 0.13 4.22
N VAL A 20 -9.38 -0.60 3.94
CA VAL A 20 -8.96 -0.90 2.58
C VAL A 20 -8.61 -2.38 2.43
N ARG A 21 -9.16 -3.02 1.39
CA ARG A 21 -8.83 -4.41 1.01
C ARG A 21 -8.21 -4.43 -0.40
N PRO A 22 -6.88 -4.58 -0.51
CA PRO A 22 -6.23 -4.73 -1.80
C PRO A 22 -6.71 -5.97 -2.55
N ALA A 23 -6.87 -5.82 -3.86
CA ALA A 23 -7.21 -6.89 -4.78
C ALA A 23 -6.53 -6.64 -6.13
N LEU A 24 -6.31 -7.71 -6.89
CA LEU A 24 -5.86 -7.60 -8.27
C LEU A 24 -6.96 -7.01 -9.15
N GLY A 25 -6.57 -6.18 -10.11
CA GLY A 25 -7.50 -5.56 -11.07
C GLY A 25 -8.15 -4.27 -10.59
N LEU A 26 -7.76 -3.73 -9.43
CA LEU A 26 -8.17 -2.37 -9.04
C LEU A 26 -7.58 -1.32 -9.99
N THR A 27 -8.40 -0.34 -10.32
CA THR A 27 -8.02 0.83 -11.11
C THR A 27 -8.01 2.07 -10.24
N PHE A 28 -7.02 2.92 -10.45
CA PHE A 28 -6.83 4.19 -9.74
C PHE A 28 -6.75 5.31 -10.75
N ASP A 29 -7.22 6.48 -10.39
CA ASP A 29 -7.20 7.67 -11.24
C ASP A 29 -5.79 8.28 -11.28
N SER A 30 -4.96 8.00 -10.27
CA SER A 30 -3.57 8.45 -10.22
C SER A 30 -2.67 7.52 -9.42
N LEU A 31 -1.35 7.67 -9.61
CA LEU A 31 -0.35 6.99 -8.78
C LEU A 31 -0.46 7.40 -7.31
N GLY A 32 -0.74 8.68 -7.04
CA GLY A 32 -0.88 9.19 -5.67
C GLY A 32 -2.05 8.55 -4.94
N GLU A 33 -3.19 8.37 -5.63
CA GLU A 33 -4.34 7.66 -5.07
C GLU A 33 -4.01 6.20 -4.76
N ALA A 34 -3.31 5.51 -5.66
CA ALA A 34 -2.85 4.14 -5.40
C ALA A 34 -1.92 4.11 -4.17
N TYR A 35 -1.04 5.10 -4.03
CA TYR A 35 -0.15 5.20 -2.87
C TYR A 35 -0.93 5.38 -1.57
N ASP A 36 -1.91 6.27 -1.52
CA ASP A 36 -2.74 6.51 -0.33
C ASP A 36 -3.56 5.26 0.02
N TYR A 37 -4.13 4.59 -0.97
CA TYR A 37 -4.88 3.36 -0.81
C TYR A 37 -4.03 2.24 -0.17
N TYR A 38 -2.85 1.98 -0.71
CA TYR A 38 -1.96 0.96 -0.17
C TYR A 38 -1.31 1.39 1.15
N SER A 39 -1.09 2.69 1.37
CA SER A 39 -0.61 3.22 2.64
C SER A 39 -1.60 2.94 3.77
N LEU A 40 -2.89 3.18 3.54
CA LEU A 40 -3.94 2.89 4.54
C LEU A 40 -3.99 1.40 4.90
N HIS A 41 -3.96 0.53 3.89
CA HIS A 41 -3.93 -0.91 4.14
C HIS A 41 -2.70 -1.36 4.95
N ILE A 42 -1.51 -0.85 4.58
CA ILE A 42 -0.25 -1.26 5.21
C ILE A 42 -0.08 -0.60 6.59
N TRP A 43 -0.69 0.58 6.81
CA TRP A 43 -0.78 1.24 8.11
C TRP A 43 -1.60 0.41 9.10
N GLU A 44 -2.71 -0.22 8.68
CA GLU A 44 -3.47 -1.15 9.53
C GLU A 44 -2.62 -2.36 9.98
N ILE A 45 -1.70 -2.81 9.13
CA ILE A 45 -0.75 -3.89 9.42
C ILE A 45 0.40 -3.37 10.32
N GLY A 46 0.57 -2.06 10.44
CA GLY A 46 1.52 -1.38 11.32
C GLY A 46 2.87 -1.09 10.68
N PHE A 47 2.92 -0.87 9.37
CA PHE A 47 4.12 -0.51 8.65
C PHE A 47 3.89 0.77 7.82
N GLY A 48 4.96 1.50 7.53
CA GLY A 48 4.95 2.57 6.52
C GLY A 48 5.33 2.02 5.14
N VAL A 49 5.01 2.77 4.10
CA VAL A 49 5.41 2.45 2.72
C VAL A 49 6.31 3.52 2.13
N ARG A 50 6.99 3.18 1.03
CA ARG A 50 7.76 4.10 0.19
C ARG A 50 7.70 3.65 -1.26
N TYR A 51 8.02 4.57 -2.17
CA TYR A 51 8.21 4.22 -3.57
C TYR A 51 9.48 3.39 -3.78
N GLY A 52 9.34 2.30 -4.52
CA GLY A 52 10.41 1.41 -4.95
C GLY A 52 10.85 1.72 -6.37
N LYS A 53 11.13 0.67 -7.15
CA LYS A 53 11.54 0.84 -8.55
C LYS A 53 10.35 1.26 -9.42
N SER A 54 10.64 1.98 -10.49
CA SER A 54 9.71 2.22 -11.59
C SER A 54 10.25 1.62 -12.88
N ARG A 55 9.36 1.28 -13.80
CA ARG A 55 9.71 0.89 -15.17
C ARG A 55 8.98 1.79 -16.14
N LEU A 56 9.71 2.22 -17.17
CA LEU A 56 9.17 2.97 -18.29
C LEU A 56 9.03 2.05 -19.51
N ASN A 57 8.08 2.35 -20.38
CA ASN A 57 7.97 1.76 -21.71
C ASN A 57 8.93 2.44 -22.70
N ALA A 58 8.92 2.02 -23.98
CA ALA A 58 9.73 2.63 -25.03
C ALA A 58 9.41 4.12 -25.27
N GLU A 59 8.18 4.54 -24.98
CA GLU A 59 7.69 5.92 -25.08
C GLU A 59 8.01 6.76 -23.83
N ARG A 60 8.77 6.21 -22.88
CA ARG A 60 9.14 6.83 -21.59
C ARG A 60 7.95 7.10 -20.65
N THR A 61 6.83 6.42 -20.85
CA THR A 61 5.68 6.42 -19.93
C THR A 61 5.86 5.34 -18.87
N MET A 62 5.53 5.66 -17.62
CA MET A 62 5.63 4.70 -16.51
C MET A 62 4.57 3.60 -16.65
N CYS A 63 5.03 2.36 -16.81
CA CYS A 63 4.16 1.18 -16.97
C CYS A 63 4.12 0.30 -15.72
N MET A 64 5.01 0.55 -14.75
CA MET A 64 5.03 -0.16 -13.48
C MET A 64 5.70 0.71 -12.42
N HIS A 65 5.14 0.70 -11.21
CA HIS A 65 5.76 1.29 -10.04
C HIS A 65 5.55 0.40 -8.82
N GLU A 66 6.62 0.19 -8.06
CA GLU A 66 6.59 -0.57 -6.83
C GLU A 66 6.23 0.35 -5.65
N ILE A 67 5.31 -0.10 -4.81
CA ILE A 67 5.09 0.42 -3.45
C ILE A 67 5.65 -0.66 -2.50
N VAL A 68 6.66 -0.31 -1.71
CA VAL A 68 7.39 -1.25 -0.87
C VAL A 68 7.34 -0.82 0.60
N CYS A 69 7.67 -1.75 1.51
CA CYS A 69 7.79 -1.43 2.92
C CYS A 69 8.86 -0.35 3.15
N GLY A 70 8.56 0.58 4.06
CA GLY A 70 9.46 1.64 4.49
C GLY A 70 10.69 1.12 5.24
N CYS A 71 10.63 -0.08 5.82
CA CYS A 71 11.78 -0.72 6.45
C CYS A 71 12.90 -0.99 5.42
N SER A 72 14.10 -0.48 5.69
CA SER A 72 15.25 -0.49 4.78
C SER A 72 16.23 -1.66 5.00
N ARG A 73 15.93 -2.64 5.89
CA ARG A 73 16.89 -3.70 6.28
C ARG A 73 16.28 -5.11 6.31
N PRO A 74 17.08 -6.16 6.04
CA PRO A 74 16.72 -7.53 6.42
C PRO A 74 16.56 -7.59 7.93
N LYS A 75 15.51 -8.27 8.42
CA LYS A 75 15.25 -8.42 9.85
C LYS A 75 16.46 -9.05 10.54
N ILE A 76 17.10 -8.34 11.47
CA ILE A 76 17.97 -8.97 12.46
C ILE A 76 17.01 -9.62 13.47
N VAL A 77 17.00 -10.94 13.51
CA VAL A 77 16.27 -11.70 14.52
C VAL A 77 17.07 -11.67 15.82
N ASP A 78 16.70 -10.79 16.75
CA ASP A 78 17.25 -10.89 18.10
C ASP A 78 16.64 -12.09 18.83
N ARG A 79 17.47 -12.81 19.61
CA ARG A 79 17.14 -14.05 20.33
C ARG A 79 15.98 -13.94 21.35
N ALA A 80 15.37 -12.76 21.50
CA ALA A 80 14.31 -12.48 22.46
C ALA A 80 12.88 -12.55 21.89
N GLY A 81 12.70 -12.89 20.61
CA GLY A 81 11.36 -13.15 20.06
C GLY A 81 10.42 -11.93 19.95
N ALA A 82 10.95 -10.71 20.05
CA ALA A 82 10.15 -9.51 19.84
C ALA A 82 9.94 -9.28 18.34
N SER A 83 8.70 -9.48 17.87
CA SER A 83 8.25 -9.04 16.54
C SER A 83 8.20 -7.52 16.52
N VAL A 84 9.31 -6.89 16.13
CA VAL A 84 9.29 -5.51 15.69
C VAL A 84 8.39 -5.49 14.44
N ARG A 85 7.42 -4.56 14.41
CA ARG A 85 6.71 -4.22 13.17
C ARG A 85 7.76 -3.57 12.25
N CYS A 86 7.56 -2.43 11.63
CA CYS A 86 8.69 -1.51 11.79
C CYS A 86 8.56 -1.00 13.24
#